data_AF-A0A947EZR0-F1
#
_entry.id   AF-A0A947EZR0-F1
#
_cell.length_a   1.000
_cell.length_b   1.000
_cell.length_c   1.000
_cell.angle_alpha   90.00
_cell.angle_beta   90.00
_cell.angle_gamma   90.00
#
_symmetry.space_group_name_H-M   'P 1'
#
loop_
_entity.id
_entity.type
_entity.pdbx_description
1 polymer ?
#
loop_
_entity_poly.entity_id
_entity_poly.type
_entity_poly.pdbx_seq_one_letter_code
_entity_poly.pdbx_strand_id
1 'polypeptide(L)'
;DFEKKWNDIKIVIEYGMLSEEKFFEKAEKFALYPTVDGDFYTFEELKNKIKEQQTDKDDKLVILYASDTEAQHSYIEAAKGKGYEVLLMDSPIVGHLMQKMETSKEKLSFARVDADHLDNLIKKEDTQISKLSDEEKEKLKTNIEEVISDKGFVVQMESLDSEAAPFIITEPEFMRRMKEMQQTGGGMFGMGNMPDMYNLVVNANHPLVSEILNTKTAKKRERLINQSLDLARLSKGLLKGEELTKFIQRSYDMVK
;
A
#
# COMPACT_ATOMS: atom_id res chain seq x y z
N ASP A 1 -12.57 -15.34 25.32
CA ASP A 1 -11.57 -14.87 26.30
C ASP A 1 -10.15 -14.76 25.77
N PHE A 2 -9.67 -15.70 24.94
CA PHE A 2 -8.32 -15.65 24.39
C PHE A 2 -8.10 -14.48 23.42
N GLU A 3 -9.01 -14.30 22.45
CA GLU A 3 -9.01 -13.19 21.48
C GLU A 3 -8.98 -11.80 22.15
N LYS A 4 -9.80 -11.61 23.19
CA LYS A 4 -9.88 -10.35 23.94
C LYS A 4 -8.55 -9.96 24.61
N LYS A 5 -7.70 -10.93 24.91
CA LYS A 5 -6.39 -10.74 25.52
C LYS A 5 -5.27 -10.76 24.50
N TRP A 6 -5.56 -11.09 23.24
CA TRP A 6 -4.55 -11.28 22.20
C TRP A 6 -3.68 -10.06 22.03
N ASN A 7 -4.27 -8.87 21.97
CA ASN A 7 -3.53 -7.61 21.83
C ASN A 7 -2.54 -7.35 22.97
N ASP A 8 -2.82 -7.83 24.19
CA ASP A 8 -1.93 -7.67 25.35
C ASP A 8 -0.76 -8.67 25.34
N ILE A 9 -0.94 -9.83 24.70
CA ILE A 9 0.03 -10.94 24.75
C ILE A 9 0.75 -11.20 23.42
N LYS A 10 0.28 -10.63 22.30
CA LYS A 10 0.79 -10.92 20.94
C LYS A 10 2.30 -10.72 20.84
N ILE A 11 2.83 -9.63 21.41
CA ILE A 11 4.27 -9.33 21.37
C ILE A 11 5.09 -10.43 22.06
N VAL A 12 4.61 -10.98 23.18
CA VAL A 12 5.32 -12.05 23.91
C VAL A 12 5.32 -13.34 23.08
N ILE A 13 4.20 -13.66 22.43
CA ILE A 13 4.07 -14.82 21.57
C ILE A 13 4.94 -14.67 20.32
N GLU A 14 4.88 -13.53 19.66
CA GLU A 14 5.71 -13.18 18.49
C GLU A 14 7.21 -13.27 18.83
N TYR A 15 7.62 -12.75 20.00
CA TYR A 15 9.00 -12.85 20.47
C TYR A 15 9.41 -14.31 20.72
N GLY A 16 8.56 -15.11 21.36
CA GLY A 16 8.79 -16.54 21.55
C GLY A 16 8.92 -17.28 20.21
N MET A 17 8.05 -16.96 19.26
CA MET A 17 8.07 -17.50 17.89
C MET A 17 9.37 -17.15 17.16
N LEU A 18 9.90 -15.95 17.36
CA LEU A 18 11.17 -15.54 16.77
C LEU A 18 12.37 -16.22 17.44
N SER A 19 12.33 -16.35 18.77
CA SER A 19 13.48 -16.76 19.59
C SER A 19 13.68 -18.27 19.70
N GLU A 20 12.61 -19.08 19.68
CA GLU A 20 12.69 -20.53 19.86
C GLU A 20 11.92 -21.28 18.77
N GLU A 21 12.63 -22.12 18.01
CA GLU A 21 12.05 -22.89 16.89
C GLU A 21 10.98 -23.88 17.33
N LYS A 22 11.19 -24.60 18.44
CA LYS A 22 10.18 -25.51 19.00
C LYS A 22 8.93 -24.77 19.50
N PHE A 23 9.09 -23.53 19.96
CA PHE A 23 7.94 -22.71 20.32
C PHE A 23 7.23 -22.21 19.07
N PHE A 24 7.95 -21.82 18.03
CA PHE A 24 7.37 -21.47 16.73
C PHE A 24 6.42 -22.56 16.21
N GLU A 25 6.88 -23.81 16.10
CA GLU A 25 6.06 -24.94 15.62
C GLU A 25 4.79 -25.18 16.46
N LYS A 26 4.85 -24.90 17.77
CA LYS A 26 3.70 -25.00 18.67
C LYS A 26 2.76 -23.81 18.54
N ALA A 27 3.33 -22.61 18.49
CA ALA A 27 2.63 -21.35 18.43
C ALA A 27 1.84 -21.18 17.15
N GLU A 28 2.34 -21.68 16.01
CA GLU A 28 1.61 -21.66 14.74
C GLU A 28 0.20 -22.24 14.82
N LYS A 29 -0.04 -23.20 15.72
CA LYS A 29 -1.35 -23.86 15.87
C LYS A 29 -2.37 -23.02 16.63
N PHE A 30 -1.94 -22.04 17.42
CA PHE A 30 -2.82 -21.24 18.27
C PHE A 30 -2.64 -19.73 18.09
N ALA A 31 -1.59 -19.28 17.39
CA ALA A 31 -1.36 -17.89 17.13
C ALA A 31 -2.50 -17.31 16.31
N LEU A 32 -3.01 -16.16 16.75
CA LEU A 32 -4.12 -15.48 16.10
C LEU A 32 -3.60 -14.36 15.21
N TYR A 33 -4.28 -14.21 14.09
CA TYR A 33 -4.05 -13.20 13.09
C TYR A 33 -5.30 -12.31 13.07
N PRO A 34 -5.29 -11.19 13.81
CA PRO A 34 -6.43 -10.28 13.86
C PRO A 34 -6.62 -9.61 12.50
N THR A 35 -7.87 -9.41 12.08
CA THR A 35 -8.20 -8.61 10.91
C THR A 35 -8.44 -7.16 11.29
N VAL A 36 -8.46 -6.29 10.29
CA VAL A 36 -8.87 -4.88 10.46
C VAL A 36 -10.32 -4.72 10.90
N ASP A 37 -11.14 -5.78 10.77
CA ASP A 37 -12.55 -5.81 11.21
C ASP A 37 -12.74 -6.38 12.62
N GLY A 38 -11.64 -6.79 13.27
CA GLY A 38 -11.67 -7.34 14.64
C GLY A 38 -12.00 -8.83 14.72
N ASP A 39 -12.03 -9.54 13.59
CA ASP A 39 -12.05 -11.01 13.57
C ASP A 39 -10.67 -11.55 13.92
N PHE A 40 -10.62 -12.80 14.38
CA PHE A 40 -9.38 -13.51 14.68
C PHE A 40 -9.39 -14.85 13.97
N TYR A 41 -8.28 -15.18 13.32
CA TYR A 41 -8.09 -16.45 12.66
C TYR A 41 -6.79 -17.10 13.13
N THR A 42 -6.77 -18.41 13.28
CA THR A 42 -5.51 -19.17 13.22
C THR A 42 -4.95 -19.14 11.79
N PHE A 43 -3.66 -19.47 11.61
CA PHE A 43 -3.06 -19.47 10.28
C PHE A 43 -3.79 -20.41 9.30
N GLU A 44 -4.22 -21.58 9.77
CA GLU A 44 -4.95 -22.54 8.95
C GLU A 44 -6.34 -22.04 8.54
N GLU A 45 -7.08 -21.39 9.47
CA GLU A 45 -8.37 -20.78 9.17
C GLU A 45 -8.21 -19.64 8.16
N LEU A 46 -7.23 -18.77 8.37
CA LEU A 46 -6.91 -17.66 7.48
C LEU A 46 -6.59 -18.18 6.08
N LYS A 47 -5.65 -19.13 5.98
CA LYS A 47 -5.25 -19.74 4.71
C LYS A 47 -6.45 -20.32 3.96
N ASN A 48 -7.31 -21.06 4.65
CA ASN A 48 -8.50 -21.65 4.02
C ASN A 48 -9.49 -20.60 3.52
N LYS A 49 -9.63 -19.48 4.24
CA LYS A 49 -10.51 -18.37 3.88
C LYS A 49 -10.01 -17.59 2.68
N ILE A 50 -8.71 -17.28 2.61
CA ILE A 50 -8.18 -16.34 1.61
C ILE A 50 -7.60 -17.00 0.37
N LYS A 51 -7.28 -18.30 0.39
CA LYS A 51 -6.58 -19.00 -0.71
C LYS A 51 -7.22 -18.82 -2.08
N GLU A 52 -8.54 -18.77 -2.17
CA GLU A 52 -9.22 -18.68 -3.46
C GLU A 52 -9.08 -17.28 -4.08
N GLN A 53 -9.13 -16.24 -3.23
CA GLN A 53 -9.13 -14.86 -3.70
C GLN A 53 -7.73 -14.23 -3.70
N GLN A 54 -6.86 -14.62 -2.77
CA GLN A 54 -5.55 -14.00 -2.54
C GLN A 54 -4.36 -14.88 -2.92
N THR A 55 -4.53 -15.79 -3.88
CA THR A 55 -3.41 -16.49 -4.52
C THR A 55 -3.06 -15.80 -5.83
N ASP A 56 -1.81 -15.43 -6.04
CA ASP A 56 -1.37 -14.83 -7.30
C ASP A 56 -1.24 -15.87 -8.44
N LYS A 57 -0.90 -15.40 -9.64
CA LYS A 57 -0.72 -16.23 -10.83
C LYS A 57 0.42 -17.26 -10.73
N ASP A 58 1.33 -17.09 -9.77
CA ASP A 58 2.48 -17.97 -9.53
C ASP A 58 2.17 -18.98 -8.39
N ASP A 59 0.88 -19.16 -8.06
CA ASP A 59 0.34 -19.96 -6.94
C ASP A 59 0.81 -19.50 -5.56
N LYS A 60 1.25 -18.24 -5.41
CA LYS A 60 1.70 -17.71 -4.13
C LYS A 60 0.55 -17.10 -3.36
N LEU A 61 0.35 -17.55 -2.12
CA LEU A 61 -0.60 -16.95 -1.20
C LEU A 61 -0.07 -15.58 -0.73
N VAL A 62 -0.81 -14.53 -1.01
CA VAL A 62 -0.49 -13.16 -0.58
C VAL A 62 -1.39 -12.76 0.58
N ILE A 63 -0.82 -12.64 1.77
CA ILE A 63 -1.51 -12.12 2.94
C ILE A 63 -1.41 -10.60 2.93
N LEU A 64 -2.53 -9.92 2.71
CA LEU A 64 -2.61 -8.47 2.83
C LEU A 64 -2.67 -8.07 4.30
N TYR A 65 -1.96 -7.01 4.65
CA TYR A 65 -2.01 -6.46 6.00
C TYR A 65 -1.94 -4.94 6.03
N ALA A 66 -2.42 -4.36 7.12
CA ALA A 66 -2.26 -2.98 7.51
C ALA A 66 -1.49 -2.92 8.85
N SER A 67 -0.64 -1.92 9.01
CA SER A 67 0.03 -1.59 10.28
C SER A 67 -0.68 -0.47 11.04
N ASP A 68 -1.52 0.30 10.36
CA ASP A 68 -2.29 1.41 10.92
C ASP A 68 -3.62 1.54 10.17
N THR A 69 -4.73 1.24 10.85
CA THR A 69 -6.07 1.25 10.24
C THR A 69 -6.54 2.63 9.82
N GLU A 70 -6.08 3.69 10.49
CA GLU A 70 -6.49 5.07 10.17
C GLU A 70 -5.68 5.60 8.99
N ALA A 71 -4.35 5.48 9.06
CA ALA A 71 -3.46 5.97 8.00
C ALA A 71 -3.61 5.19 6.69
N GLN A 72 -4.07 3.94 6.75
CA GLN A 72 -4.19 3.05 5.59
C GLN A 72 -5.64 2.76 5.20
N HIS A 73 -6.61 3.47 5.80
CA HIS A 73 -8.04 3.23 5.61
C HIS A 73 -8.46 3.14 4.14
N SER A 74 -8.04 4.08 3.28
CA SER A 74 -8.42 4.07 1.86
C SER A 74 -7.95 2.82 1.11
N TYR A 75 -6.78 2.29 1.48
CA TYR A 75 -6.22 1.07 0.88
C TYR A 75 -6.91 -0.18 1.41
N ILE A 76 -7.27 -0.19 2.69
CA ILE A 76 -8.08 -1.24 3.33
C ILE A 76 -9.44 -1.35 2.64
N GLU A 77 -10.14 -0.22 2.47
CA GLU A 77 -11.45 -0.20 1.81
C GLU A 77 -11.38 -0.65 0.35
N ALA A 78 -10.32 -0.24 -0.37
CA ALA A 78 -10.09 -0.74 -1.73
C ALA A 78 -9.87 -2.26 -1.76
N ALA A 79 -9.14 -2.83 -0.78
CA ALA A 79 -8.90 -4.27 -0.69
C ALA A 79 -10.21 -5.02 -0.40
N LYS A 80 -10.98 -4.54 0.57
CA LYS A 80 -12.31 -5.08 0.91
C LYS A 80 -13.29 -4.99 -0.24
N GLY A 81 -13.26 -3.91 -1.02
CA GLY A 81 -14.06 -3.75 -2.23
C GLY A 81 -13.81 -4.83 -3.27
N LYS A 82 -12.61 -5.44 -3.28
CA LYS A 82 -12.26 -6.61 -4.10
C LYS A 82 -12.51 -7.96 -3.42
N GLY A 83 -13.07 -7.96 -2.20
CA GLY A 83 -13.31 -9.16 -1.40
C GLY A 83 -12.11 -9.65 -0.60
N TYR A 84 -10.99 -8.91 -0.62
CA TYR A 84 -9.79 -9.34 0.10
C TYR A 84 -9.90 -9.10 1.60
N GLU A 85 -9.33 -10.04 2.34
CA GLU A 85 -9.15 -10.01 3.79
C GLU A 85 -7.83 -9.32 4.13
N VAL A 86 -7.87 -8.41 5.11
CA VAL A 86 -6.71 -7.61 5.51
C VAL A 86 -6.43 -7.82 7.00
N LEU A 87 -5.22 -8.27 7.30
CA LEU A 87 -4.76 -8.43 8.69
C LEU A 87 -4.35 -7.09 9.32
N LEU A 88 -4.49 -6.99 10.63
CA LEU A 88 -3.89 -5.93 11.43
C LEU A 88 -2.55 -6.43 12.02
N MET A 89 -1.45 -5.95 11.46
CA MET A 89 -0.08 -6.30 11.83
C MET A 89 0.67 -5.02 12.25
N ASP A 90 0.43 -4.59 13.47
CA ASP A 90 0.83 -3.32 14.09
C ASP A 90 1.95 -3.46 15.15
N SER A 91 2.38 -4.69 15.45
CA SER A 91 3.43 -4.92 16.45
C SER A 91 4.83 -4.52 15.95
N PRO A 92 5.69 -3.91 16.79
CA PRO A 92 7.03 -3.46 16.39
C PRO A 92 7.96 -4.56 15.84
N ILE A 93 7.73 -5.82 16.21
CA ILE A 93 8.56 -6.96 15.79
C ILE A 93 7.90 -7.83 14.72
N VAL A 94 6.68 -7.47 14.30
CA VAL A 94 5.87 -8.28 13.38
C VAL A 94 6.52 -8.40 12.00
N GLY A 95 7.30 -7.41 11.57
CA GLY A 95 8.08 -7.46 10.33
C GLY A 95 9.01 -8.66 10.28
N HIS A 96 9.73 -8.94 11.37
CA HIS A 96 10.62 -10.10 11.48
C HIS A 96 9.83 -11.40 11.52
N LEU A 97 8.66 -11.42 12.17
CA LEU A 97 7.83 -12.62 12.20
C LEU A 97 7.28 -12.95 10.81
N MET A 98 6.77 -11.95 10.08
CA MET A 98 6.33 -12.12 8.70
C MET A 98 7.47 -12.65 7.83
N GLN A 99 8.67 -12.08 7.93
CA GLN A 99 9.84 -12.58 7.20
C GLN A 99 10.15 -14.04 7.54
N LYS A 100 10.13 -14.42 8.83
CA LYS A 100 10.31 -15.82 9.26
C LYS A 100 9.23 -16.74 8.67
N MET A 101 7.98 -16.27 8.62
CA MET A 101 6.87 -17.01 8.00
C MET A 101 7.05 -17.18 6.49
N GLU A 102 7.48 -16.14 5.77
CA GLU A 102 7.79 -16.20 4.33
C GLU A 102 8.92 -17.20 4.03
N THR A 103 9.92 -17.31 4.91
CA THR A 103 11.04 -18.25 4.73
C THR A 103 10.72 -19.68 5.16
N SER A 104 9.79 -19.87 6.09
CA SER A 104 9.43 -21.19 6.64
C SER A 104 8.31 -21.89 5.88
N LYS A 105 7.51 -21.14 5.11
CA LYS A 105 6.37 -21.67 4.36
C LYS A 105 6.58 -21.45 2.87
N GLU A 106 6.43 -22.51 2.10
CA GLU A 106 6.45 -22.41 0.65
C GLU A 106 5.29 -21.56 0.13
N LYS A 107 5.55 -20.79 -0.93
CA LYS A 107 4.54 -20.01 -1.66
C LYS A 107 3.72 -19.06 -0.77
N LEU A 108 4.36 -18.39 0.19
CA LEU A 108 3.73 -17.37 1.04
C LEU A 108 4.43 -16.02 0.89
N SER A 109 3.66 -14.93 0.85
CA SER A 109 4.16 -13.57 1.09
C SER A 109 3.20 -12.73 1.88
N PHE A 110 3.75 -11.72 2.55
CA PHE A 110 3.01 -10.63 3.14
C PHE A 110 3.19 -9.38 2.28
N ALA A 111 2.09 -8.64 2.10
CA ALA A 111 2.09 -7.39 1.38
C ALA A 111 1.27 -6.36 2.16
N ARG A 112 1.86 -5.20 2.44
CA ARG A 112 1.12 -4.12 3.09
C ARG A 112 0.19 -3.48 2.06
N VAL A 113 -1.04 -3.15 2.47
CA VAL A 113 -2.08 -2.63 1.55
C VAL A 113 -1.71 -1.35 0.80
N ASP A 114 -0.75 -0.59 1.31
CA ASP A 114 -0.26 0.65 0.71
C ASP A 114 1.12 0.51 0.05
N ALA A 115 1.65 -0.72 -0.04
CA ALA A 115 2.97 -0.98 -0.61
C ALA A 115 2.99 -0.82 -2.13
N ASP A 116 1.83 -1.07 -2.76
CA ASP A 116 1.57 -0.91 -4.18
C ASP A 116 0.05 -0.86 -4.42
N HIS A 117 -0.39 -0.70 -5.66
CA HIS A 117 -1.79 -0.88 -6.00
C HIS A 117 -2.19 -2.37 -5.92
N LEU A 118 -3.44 -2.63 -5.55
CA LEU A 118 -3.91 -3.98 -5.20
C LEU A 118 -3.68 -5.03 -6.28
N ASP A 119 -3.83 -4.65 -7.55
CA ASP A 119 -3.60 -5.56 -8.67
C ASP A 119 -2.13 -5.96 -8.84
N ASN A 120 -1.18 -5.14 -8.36
CA ASN A 120 0.23 -5.50 -8.32
C ASN A 120 0.58 -6.30 -7.06
N LEU A 121 -0.12 -6.04 -5.95
CA LEU A 121 0.05 -6.80 -4.70
C LEU A 121 -0.38 -8.25 -4.89
N ILE A 122 -1.47 -8.48 -5.62
CA ILE A 122 -1.97 -9.82 -5.96
C ILE A 122 -2.15 -9.91 -7.47
N LYS A 123 -1.07 -10.26 -8.18
CA LYS A 123 -1.06 -10.35 -9.64
C LYS A 123 -1.91 -11.52 -10.11
N LYS A 124 -3.01 -11.22 -10.77
CA LYS A 124 -3.81 -12.20 -11.51
C LYS A 124 -3.39 -12.21 -12.98
N GLU A 125 -3.79 -13.25 -13.71
CA GLU A 125 -3.54 -13.37 -15.16
C GLU A 125 -4.23 -12.24 -15.96
N ASP A 126 -5.34 -11.71 -15.45
CA ASP A 126 -6.07 -10.61 -16.06
C ASP A 126 -5.36 -9.28 -15.81
N THR A 127 -4.60 -8.82 -16.80
CA THR A 127 -4.13 -7.44 -16.86
C THR A 127 -5.19 -6.58 -17.50
N GLN A 128 -5.51 -5.45 -16.87
CA GLN A 128 -6.47 -4.54 -17.45
C GLN A 128 -5.88 -3.88 -18.71
N ILE A 129 -6.63 -3.96 -19.81
CA ILE A 129 -6.22 -3.32 -21.05
C ILE A 129 -6.29 -1.80 -20.85
N SER A 130 -5.18 -1.12 -21.16
CA SER A 130 -5.10 0.33 -21.10
C SER A 130 -6.03 0.98 -22.13
N LYS A 131 -6.77 2.02 -21.70
CA LYS A 131 -7.51 2.92 -22.61
C LYS A 131 -6.59 3.89 -23.36
N LEU A 132 -5.39 4.13 -22.84
CA LEU A 132 -4.38 5.00 -23.45
C LEU A 132 -3.32 4.18 -24.20
N SER A 133 -2.89 4.69 -25.34
CA SER A 133 -1.72 4.17 -26.06
C SER A 133 -0.42 4.46 -25.30
N ASP A 134 0.67 3.77 -25.65
CA ASP A 134 1.97 3.98 -25.00
C ASP A 134 2.50 5.41 -25.22
N GLU A 135 2.27 5.99 -26.41
CA GLU A 135 2.63 7.39 -26.70
C GLU A 135 1.84 8.37 -25.81
N GLU A 136 0.55 8.11 -25.59
CA GLU A 136 -0.28 8.93 -24.71
C GLU A 136 0.13 8.81 -23.24
N LYS A 137 0.51 7.61 -22.79
CA LYS A 137 1.04 7.38 -21.44
C LYS A 137 2.34 8.14 -21.22
N GLU A 138 3.30 8.04 -22.14
CA GLU A 138 4.59 8.75 -22.04
C GLU A 138 4.39 10.27 -22.04
N LYS A 139 3.52 10.77 -22.92
CA LYS A 139 3.17 12.19 -22.96
C LYS A 139 2.55 12.64 -21.65
N LEU A 140 1.59 11.90 -21.11
CA LEU A 140 0.94 12.25 -19.85
C LEU A 140 1.92 12.20 -18.68
N LYS A 141 2.75 11.15 -18.61
CA LYS A 141 3.81 10.99 -17.61
C LYS A 141 4.73 12.21 -17.58
N THR A 142 5.21 12.63 -18.76
CA THR A 142 6.05 13.83 -18.90
C THR A 142 5.33 15.08 -18.36
N ASN A 143 4.05 15.28 -18.75
CA ASN A 143 3.27 16.43 -18.26
C ASN A 143 3.09 16.41 -16.73
N ILE A 144 2.98 15.23 -16.12
CA ILE A 144 2.83 15.10 -14.67
C ILE A 144 4.17 15.38 -13.98
N GLU A 145 5.26 14.80 -14.48
CA GLU A 145 6.61 15.02 -13.96
C GLU A 145 7.06 16.50 -14.06
N GLU A 146 6.66 17.23 -15.11
CA GLU A 146 6.90 18.67 -15.23
C GLU A 146 6.21 19.50 -14.14
N VAL A 147 5.07 19.02 -13.62
CA VAL A 147 4.29 19.70 -12.58
C VAL A 147 4.76 19.31 -11.18
N ILE A 148 5.20 18.06 -11.00
CA ILE A 148 5.68 17.55 -9.72
C ILE A 148 7.11 18.06 -9.51
N SER A 149 7.24 19.16 -8.78
CA SER A 149 8.55 19.69 -8.36
C SER A 149 9.23 18.87 -7.25
N ASP A 150 8.50 17.91 -6.67
CA ASP A 150 8.96 17.12 -5.53
C ASP A 150 9.74 15.87 -5.99
N LYS A 151 11.01 15.80 -5.59
CA LYS A 151 11.93 14.70 -5.93
C LYS A 151 11.59 13.38 -5.24
N GLY A 152 10.62 13.37 -4.32
CA GLY A 152 10.19 12.17 -3.58
C GLY A 152 9.22 11.25 -4.32
N PHE A 153 8.68 11.65 -5.49
CA PHE A 153 7.70 10.83 -6.23
C PHE A 153 8.28 10.22 -7.51
N VAL A 154 8.02 8.93 -7.70
CA VAL A 154 8.25 8.21 -8.96
C VAL A 154 6.91 7.99 -9.65
N VAL A 155 6.70 8.60 -10.82
CA VAL A 155 5.43 8.48 -11.56
C VAL A 155 5.37 7.14 -12.28
N GLN A 156 4.28 6.40 -12.06
CA GLN A 156 3.99 5.11 -12.68
C GLN A 156 2.63 5.16 -13.37
N MET A 157 2.58 4.78 -14.64
CA MET A 157 1.35 4.75 -15.43
C MET A 157 0.78 3.34 -15.40
N GLU A 158 -0.32 3.14 -14.67
CA GLU A 158 -0.95 1.83 -14.50
C GLU A 158 -2.36 1.79 -15.08
N SER A 159 -2.78 0.61 -15.52
CA SER A 159 -4.13 0.39 -16.06
C SER A 159 -4.97 -0.29 -14.98
N LEU A 160 -5.68 0.53 -14.20
CA LEU A 160 -6.50 0.07 -13.07
C LEU A 160 -7.99 0.26 -13.38
N ASP A 161 -8.86 -0.31 -12.55
CA ASP A 161 -10.31 -0.11 -12.67
C ASP A 161 -10.68 1.37 -12.85
N SER A 162 -11.62 1.68 -13.75
CA SER A 162 -11.93 3.07 -14.06
C SER A 162 -12.59 3.84 -12.90
N GLU A 163 -13.14 3.12 -11.92
CA GLU A 163 -13.69 3.68 -10.68
C GLU A 163 -12.63 3.81 -9.58
N ALA A 164 -11.47 3.17 -9.74
CA ALA A 164 -10.35 3.33 -8.81
C ALA A 164 -9.77 4.74 -8.91
N ALA A 165 -9.26 5.26 -7.79
CA ALA A 165 -8.77 6.62 -7.70
C ALA A 165 -7.79 6.98 -8.84
N PRO A 166 -7.88 8.20 -9.40
CA PRO A 166 -7.07 8.59 -10.55
C PRO A 166 -5.57 8.62 -10.23
N PHE A 167 -5.23 9.06 -9.02
CA PHE A 167 -3.87 9.24 -8.52
C PHE A 167 -3.79 8.53 -7.17
N ILE A 168 -2.88 7.58 -7.02
CA ILE A 168 -2.68 6.79 -5.80
C ILE A 168 -1.21 6.92 -5.41
N ILE A 169 -0.96 7.24 -4.14
CA ILE A 169 0.41 7.26 -3.60
C ILE A 169 0.68 5.94 -2.91
N THR A 170 1.78 5.26 -3.23
CA THR A 170 2.17 4.00 -2.56
C THR A 170 3.59 4.10 -2.01
N GLU A 171 3.88 3.29 -1.00
CA GLU A 171 5.19 3.24 -0.33
C GLU A 171 5.84 1.88 -0.58
N PRO A 172 6.76 1.76 -1.57
CA PRO A 172 7.27 0.48 -2.01
C PRO A 172 7.82 -0.40 -0.88
N GLU A 173 7.40 -1.66 -0.85
CA GLU A 173 7.79 -2.65 0.17
C GLU A 173 9.32 -2.71 0.38
N PHE A 174 10.08 -2.69 -0.72
CA PHE A 174 11.54 -2.73 -0.68
C PHE A 174 12.13 -1.52 0.05
N MET A 175 11.62 -0.31 -0.21
CA MET A 175 12.09 0.91 0.44
C MET A 175 11.75 0.90 1.92
N ARG A 176 10.56 0.41 2.29
CA ARG A 176 10.16 0.26 3.69
C ARG A 176 11.07 -0.72 4.44
N ARG A 177 11.26 -1.94 3.91
CA ARG A 177 12.16 -2.94 4.51
C ARG A 177 13.61 -2.45 4.58
N MET A 178 14.07 -1.70 3.59
CA MET A 178 15.40 -1.08 3.63
C MET A 178 15.52 -0.06 4.77
N LYS A 179 14.50 0.80 4.95
CA LYS A 179 14.46 1.79 6.03
C LYS A 179 14.42 1.13 7.41
N GLU A 180 13.61 0.09 7.58
CA GLU A 180 13.55 -0.73 8.81
C GLU A 180 14.91 -1.37 9.13
N MET A 181 15.59 -1.93 8.11
CA MET A 181 16.93 -2.52 8.27
C MET A 181 17.98 -1.48 8.64
N GLN A 182 17.90 -0.25 8.11
CA GLN A 182 18.81 0.84 8.50
C GLN A 182 18.58 1.30 9.95
N GLN A 183 17.33 1.34 10.40
CA GLN A 183 16.98 1.74 11.76
C GLN A 183 17.42 0.71 12.81
N THR A 184 17.33 -0.58 12.50
CA THR A 184 17.70 -1.68 13.41
C THR A 184 19.17 -2.11 13.28
N GLY A 185 19.78 -1.98 12.10
CA GLY A 185 21.17 -2.35 11.79
C GLY A 185 22.24 -1.35 12.22
N GLY A 186 21.88 -0.35 13.02
CA GLY A 186 22.80 0.56 13.69
C GLY A 186 23.50 1.55 12.77
N GLY A 187 22.77 2.33 11.96
CA GLY A 187 23.18 3.66 11.45
C GLY A 187 24.51 3.81 10.69
N MET A 188 25.28 2.74 10.48
CA MET A 188 26.72 2.81 10.19
C MET A 188 27.03 3.15 8.73
N PHE A 189 26.00 3.29 7.89
CA PHE A 189 26.12 3.68 6.49
C PHE A 189 25.80 5.15 6.19
N GLY A 190 25.63 6.02 7.19
CA GLY A 190 25.50 7.47 6.97
C GLY A 190 24.29 7.90 6.12
N MET A 191 23.37 6.98 5.84
CA MET A 191 22.16 7.16 5.02
C MET A 191 20.89 7.37 5.85
N GLY A 192 21.00 7.67 7.14
CA GLY A 192 19.87 7.92 8.05
C GLY A 192 19.00 9.14 7.71
N ASN A 193 19.17 9.72 6.51
CA ASN A 193 18.42 10.85 5.99
C ASN A 193 18.02 10.63 4.52
N MET A 194 17.80 9.37 4.11
CA MET A 194 17.22 9.09 2.81
C MET A 194 15.78 9.65 2.80
N PRO A 195 15.45 10.56 1.86
CA PRO A 195 14.10 11.09 1.75
C PRO A 195 13.09 9.95 1.55
N ASP A 196 11.87 10.14 2.03
CA ASP A 196 10.80 9.21 1.71
C ASP A 196 10.60 9.21 0.19
N MET A 197 10.63 8.00 -0.39
CA MET A 197 10.38 7.77 -1.81
C MET A 197 9.03 7.09 -1.94
N TYR A 198 8.14 7.72 -2.68
CA TYR A 198 6.80 7.23 -2.95
C TYR A 198 6.62 6.98 -4.44
N ASN A 199 5.79 6.01 -4.79
CA ASN A 199 5.29 5.93 -6.16
C ASN A 199 4.00 6.75 -6.26
N LEU A 200 3.88 7.52 -7.33
CA LEU A 200 2.61 8.10 -7.76
C LEU A 200 2.07 7.24 -8.89
N VAL A 201 1.15 6.35 -8.57
CA VAL A 201 0.43 5.52 -9.53
C VAL A 201 -0.69 6.35 -10.16
N VAL A 202 -0.65 6.50 -11.47
CA VAL A 202 -1.63 7.24 -12.27
C VAL A 202 -2.45 6.24 -13.07
N ASN A 203 -3.76 6.22 -12.79
CA ASN A 203 -4.69 5.30 -13.43
C ASN A 203 -5.05 5.75 -14.85
N ALA A 204 -4.42 5.15 -15.85
CA ALA A 204 -4.64 5.43 -17.27
C ALA A 204 -6.10 5.26 -17.73
N ASN A 205 -6.89 4.45 -17.01
CA ASN A 205 -8.27 4.14 -17.38
C ASN A 205 -9.31 5.06 -16.74
N HIS A 206 -8.90 5.92 -15.79
CA HIS A 206 -9.80 6.82 -15.07
C HIS A 206 -10.21 8.02 -15.96
N PRO A 207 -11.50 8.41 -16.00
CA PRO A 207 -11.99 9.50 -16.86
C PRO A 207 -11.25 10.83 -16.67
N LEU A 208 -10.94 11.20 -15.42
CA LEU A 208 -10.17 12.41 -15.10
C LEU A 208 -8.78 12.40 -15.75
N VAL A 209 -8.13 11.24 -15.83
CA VAL A 209 -6.79 11.13 -16.42
C VAL A 209 -6.85 11.34 -17.93
N SER A 210 -7.90 10.81 -18.58
CA SER A 210 -8.19 11.14 -19.98
C SER A 210 -8.53 12.62 -20.18
N GLU A 211 -9.23 13.28 -19.25
CA GLU A 211 -9.48 14.74 -19.32
C GLU A 211 -8.17 15.54 -19.21
N ILE A 212 -7.27 15.15 -18.30
CA ILE A 212 -5.96 15.79 -18.13
C ILE A 212 -5.16 15.71 -19.44
N LEU A 213 -5.08 14.52 -20.05
CA LEU A 213 -4.37 14.30 -21.31
C LEU A 213 -4.93 15.17 -22.45
N ASN A 214 -6.26 15.28 -22.53
CA ASN A 214 -6.95 16.01 -23.60
C ASN A 214 -7.03 17.53 -23.36
N THR A 215 -6.63 18.01 -22.18
CA THR A 215 -6.67 19.43 -21.86
C THR A 215 -5.57 20.21 -22.60
N LYS A 216 -5.99 21.02 -23.57
CA LYS A 216 -5.10 21.82 -24.43
C LYS A 216 -4.39 22.96 -23.70
N THR A 217 -5.05 23.57 -22.71
CA THR A 217 -4.50 24.72 -21.97
C THR A 217 -3.56 24.24 -20.86
N ALA A 218 -2.27 24.56 -20.95
CA ALA A 218 -1.25 24.17 -19.97
C ALA A 218 -1.67 24.52 -18.53
N LYS A 219 -2.07 25.77 -18.26
CA LYS A 219 -2.55 26.21 -16.94
C LYS A 219 -3.74 25.39 -16.39
N LYS A 220 -4.68 24.98 -17.25
CA LYS A 220 -5.82 24.15 -16.82
C LYS A 220 -5.34 22.74 -16.49
N ARG A 221 -4.45 22.18 -17.32
CA ARG A 221 -3.85 20.86 -17.12
C ARG A 221 -3.04 20.80 -15.82
N GLU A 222 -2.17 21.77 -15.59
CA GLU A 222 -1.41 21.94 -14.35
C GLU A 222 -2.32 22.01 -13.12
N ARG A 223 -3.43 22.76 -13.20
CA ARG A 223 -4.41 22.85 -12.11
C ARG A 223 -5.06 21.51 -11.81
N LEU A 224 -5.44 20.73 -12.83
CA LEU A 224 -6.03 19.39 -12.65
C LEU A 224 -5.02 18.40 -12.05
N ILE A 225 -3.78 18.42 -12.52
CA ILE A 225 -2.70 17.57 -12.00
C ILE A 225 -2.43 17.90 -10.52
N ASN A 226 -2.24 19.18 -10.19
CA ASN A 226 -2.01 19.62 -8.80
C ASN A 226 -3.19 19.27 -7.89
N GLN A 227 -4.43 19.44 -8.35
CA GLN A 227 -5.61 19.05 -7.57
C GLN A 227 -5.65 17.53 -7.32
N SER A 228 -5.34 16.73 -8.34
CA SER A 228 -5.33 15.27 -8.23
C SER A 228 -4.21 14.78 -7.31
N LEU A 229 -3.03 15.38 -7.42
CA LEU A 229 -1.90 15.10 -6.55
C LEU A 229 -2.19 15.47 -5.10
N ASP A 230 -2.72 16.67 -4.83
CA ASP A 230 -3.03 17.10 -3.47
C ASP A 230 -4.11 16.23 -2.83
N LEU A 231 -5.10 15.76 -3.60
CA LEU A 231 -6.09 14.78 -3.12
C LEU A 231 -5.42 13.45 -2.73
N ALA A 232 -4.50 12.95 -3.55
CA ALA A 232 -3.75 11.74 -3.24
C ALA A 232 -2.85 11.92 -2.00
N ARG A 233 -2.17 13.08 -1.87
CA ARG A 233 -1.37 13.43 -0.69
C ARG A 233 -2.23 13.57 0.56
N LEU A 234 -3.43 14.14 0.44
CA LEU A 234 -4.39 14.22 1.54
C LEU A 234 -4.83 12.82 1.99
N SER A 235 -5.16 11.94 1.04
CA SER A 235 -5.54 10.55 1.32
C SER A 235 -4.43 9.77 2.04
N LYS A 236 -3.16 10.04 1.72
CA LYS A 236 -1.99 9.42 2.38
C LYS A 236 -1.57 10.14 3.67
N GLY A 237 -2.22 11.26 4.02
CA GLY A 237 -1.82 12.08 5.17
C GLY A 237 -0.48 12.82 4.98
N LEU A 238 -0.01 12.99 3.75
CA LEU A 238 1.22 13.71 3.40
C LEU A 238 1.01 15.21 3.20
N LEU A 239 -0.23 15.65 2.97
CA LEU A 239 -0.55 17.06 2.73
C LEU A 239 -0.66 17.82 4.07
N LYS A 240 0.34 18.65 4.38
CA LYS A 240 0.43 19.37 5.67
C LYS A 240 0.87 20.82 5.48
N GLY A 241 0.70 21.63 6.53
CA GLY A 241 1.24 22.99 6.61
C GLY A 241 0.73 23.96 5.53
N GLU A 242 1.65 24.69 4.90
CA GLU A 242 1.33 25.69 3.88
C GLU A 242 0.66 25.06 2.64
N GLU A 243 1.08 23.86 2.24
CA GLU A 243 0.51 23.17 1.08
C GLU A 243 -0.95 22.76 1.32
N LEU A 244 -1.27 22.28 2.52
CA LEU A 244 -2.67 22.01 2.91
C LEU A 244 -3.51 23.29 2.89
N THR A 245 -2.96 24.41 3.37
CA THR A 245 -3.66 25.70 3.37
C THR A 245 -3.95 26.16 1.93
N LYS A 246 -2.98 26.04 1.03
CA LYS A 246 -3.15 26.36 -0.41
C LYS A 246 -4.18 25.45 -1.07
N PHE A 247 -4.16 24.15 -0.77
CA PHE A 247 -5.14 23.19 -1.26
C PHE A 247 -6.57 23.55 -0.84
N ILE A 248 -6.77 23.87 0.45
CA ILE A 248 -8.09 24.24 0.98
C ILE A 248 -8.61 25.51 0.30
N GLN A 249 -7.77 26.55 0.21
CA GLN A 249 -8.14 27.81 -0.44
C GLN A 249 -8.54 27.60 -1.90
N ARG A 250 -7.71 26.85 -2.65
CA ARG A 250 -7.98 26.52 -4.06
C ARG A 250 -9.25 25.69 -4.22
N SER A 251 -9.54 24.79 -3.29
CA SER A 251 -10.75 23.96 -3.31
C SER A 251 -12.00 24.80 -3.04
N TYR A 252 -11.96 25.78 -2.13
CA TYR A 252 -13.07 26.72 -1.97
C TYR A 252 -13.32 27.57 -3.22
N ASP A 253 -12.27 28.00 -3.90
CA ASP A 253 -12.40 28.78 -5.15
C ASP A 253 -12.84 27.92 -6.35
N MET A 254 -12.88 26.59 -6.22
CA MET A 254 -13.48 25.67 -7.21
C MET A 254 -14.98 25.44 -6.99
N VAL A 255 -15.45 25.57 -5.75
CA VAL A 255 -16.86 25.34 -5.40
C VAL A 255 -17.72 26.58 -5.61
N LYS A 256 -17.11 27.77 -5.57
CA LYS A 256 -17.76 29.04 -5.94
C LYS A 256 -17.98 29.16 -7.44
#